data_AF-A0A397E5V0-F1
#
_entry.id   AF-A0A397E5V0-F1
#
_cell.length_a   1.000
_cell.length_b   1.000
_cell.length_c   1.000
_cell.angle_alpha   90.00
_cell.angle_beta   90.00
_cell.angle_gamma   90.00
#
_symmetry.space_group_name_H-M   'P 1'
#
loop_
_entity.id
_entity.type
_entity.pdbx_description
1 polymer ?
#
loop_
_entity_poly.entity_id
_entity_poly.type
_entity_poly.pdbx_seq_one_letter_code
_entity_poly.pdbx_strand_id
1 'polypeptide(L)'
;PPPTLHIPGAGTQGEFATDSLPVSKAMVTTSLAFSLVQAQLLAIEAALPRDAFRHNKWTPALRTGWADLIVHATSSRTLLEALLVLEATIENEYLDPTFKAQSSLTIKMLLPTATIASAAMRLYALDDALSYFKPQSSISPALLKDPTLKDRFIAVLQTLQTKAAVAAPFLKPVDPDEFPTYRRIVPHPMDLHTMLQRVQDGVYDSRLQHIPIDMSRIWTNCFAFNSVQAEISTLARRLRSIFQRLMEEYVVLAPAGTLPEDLICDDACRVCRAEAQEHAMLLCDSCDAAYHSLCAGLDEVPTANWYCTRCVENPELK
;
A
#
# COMPACT_ATOMS: atom_id res chain seq x y z
N PRO A 1 7.18 -14.56 21.44
CA PRO A 1 6.84 -13.12 21.34
C PRO A 1 7.00 -12.64 19.90
N PRO A 2 5.97 -12.05 19.27
CA PRO A 2 6.19 -11.45 17.96
C PRO A 2 7.13 -10.25 18.16
N PRO A 3 8.06 -9.98 17.23
CA PRO A 3 8.83 -8.76 17.28
C PRO A 3 7.90 -7.64 16.83
N THR A 4 7.13 -7.08 17.75
CA THR A 4 6.77 -5.67 17.62
C THR A 4 8.09 -4.91 17.65
N LEU A 5 8.63 -4.59 16.47
CA LEU A 5 9.68 -3.59 16.27
C LEU A 5 9.06 -2.22 16.60
N HIS A 6 8.70 -2.06 17.87
CA HIS A 6 8.33 -0.80 18.45
C HIS A 6 9.65 -0.03 18.56
N ILE A 7 9.95 0.81 17.58
CA ILE A 7 11.04 1.79 17.73
C ILE A 7 10.54 2.76 18.80
N PRO A 8 11.11 2.77 20.02
CA PRO A 8 10.58 3.60 21.09
C PRO A 8 10.72 5.08 20.69
N GLY A 9 9.59 5.77 20.60
CA GLY A 9 9.50 7.22 20.33
C GLY A 9 9.42 7.66 18.85
N ALA A 10 9.24 6.74 17.90
CA ALA A 10 8.99 7.10 16.49
C ALA A 10 7.52 7.51 16.19
N GLY A 11 6.64 7.51 17.19
CA GLY A 11 5.21 7.70 17.04
C GLY A 11 4.48 6.47 16.48
N THR A 12 3.16 6.57 16.28
CA THR A 12 2.36 5.55 15.58
C THR A 12 2.19 5.87 14.10
N GLN A 13 1.97 4.87 13.24
CA GLN A 13 1.54 5.15 11.85
C GLN A 13 0.22 5.94 11.88
N GLY A 14 0.13 6.99 11.07
CA GLY A 14 -0.99 7.95 11.06
C GLY A 14 -0.84 9.13 12.04
N GLU A 15 0.15 9.11 12.93
CA GLU A 15 0.45 10.26 13.81
C GLU A 15 1.26 11.31 13.05
N PHE A 16 0.89 12.60 13.16
CA PHE A 16 1.65 13.67 12.52
C PHE A 16 2.85 14.07 13.38
N ALA A 17 4.01 14.25 12.77
CA ALA A 17 5.21 14.71 13.50
C ALA A 17 5.04 16.10 14.13
N THR A 18 4.10 16.91 13.62
CA THR A 18 3.74 18.22 14.17
C THR A 18 3.04 18.14 15.53
N ASP A 19 2.44 17.00 15.87
CA ASP A 19 1.75 16.82 17.17
C ASP A 19 2.72 16.85 18.36
N SER A 20 4.02 16.64 18.09
CA SER A 20 5.10 16.71 19.07
C SER A 20 5.65 18.13 19.28
N LEU A 21 5.21 19.12 18.50
CA LEU A 21 5.71 20.49 18.59
C LEU A 21 4.97 21.28 19.68
N PRO A 22 5.66 22.16 20.43
CA PRO A 22 4.98 23.10 21.32
C PRO A 22 4.04 23.99 20.51
N VAL A 23 2.87 24.31 21.06
CA VAL A 23 1.88 25.19 20.42
C VAL A 23 2.54 26.54 20.09
N SER A 24 2.87 26.76 18.82
CA SER A 24 3.51 27.99 18.34
C SER A 24 2.67 28.72 17.30
N LYS A 25 2.82 30.04 17.29
CA LYS A 25 1.93 31.04 16.68
C LYS A 25 2.08 31.17 15.16
N ALA A 26 0.93 31.43 14.51
CA ALA A 26 0.68 32.05 13.20
C ALA A 26 1.61 31.66 12.03
N MET A 27 1.06 30.88 11.09
CA MET A 27 1.68 30.57 9.80
C MET A 27 2.07 31.85 9.04
N VAL A 28 3.30 31.88 8.53
CA VAL A 28 3.72 32.87 7.53
C VAL A 28 2.94 32.60 6.25
N THR A 29 2.33 33.63 5.66
CA THR A 29 1.59 33.51 4.39
C THR A 29 2.54 33.15 3.25
N THR A 30 2.55 31.89 2.84
CA THR A 30 3.27 31.37 1.66
C THR A 30 2.33 31.15 0.48
N SER A 31 2.85 30.88 -0.71
CA SER A 31 2.01 30.52 -1.86
C SER A 31 1.31 29.19 -1.63
N LEU A 32 0.15 28.98 -2.28
CA LEU A 32 -0.60 27.72 -2.20
C LEU A 32 0.26 26.50 -2.53
N ALA A 33 1.08 26.59 -3.58
CA ALA A 33 1.98 25.52 -3.99
C ALA A 33 3.03 25.18 -2.90
N PHE A 34 3.53 26.18 -2.18
CA PHE A 34 4.45 26.00 -1.07
C PHE A 34 3.78 25.22 0.08
N SER A 35 2.58 25.65 0.46
CA SER A 35 1.80 25.02 1.54
C SER A 35 1.38 23.59 1.19
N LEU A 36 1.09 23.30 -0.08
CA LEU A 36 0.79 21.94 -0.53
C LEU A 36 2.00 21.01 -0.38
N VAL A 37 3.21 21.48 -0.75
CA VAL A 37 4.45 20.69 -0.57
C VAL A 37 4.72 20.42 0.91
N GLN A 38 4.52 21.41 1.79
CA GLN A 38 4.64 21.21 3.25
C GLN A 38 3.65 20.15 3.75
N ALA A 39 2.38 20.30 3.40
CA ALA A 39 1.32 19.39 3.84
C ALA A 39 1.57 17.97 3.33
N GLN A 40 1.96 17.79 2.07
CA GLN A 40 2.23 16.48 1.50
C GLN A 40 3.46 15.82 2.11
N LEU A 41 4.55 16.56 2.38
CA LEU A 41 5.71 15.99 3.11
C LEU A 41 5.31 15.42 4.48
N LEU A 42 4.54 16.19 5.26
CA LEU A 42 4.05 15.75 6.57
C LEU A 42 3.09 14.55 6.44
N ALA A 43 2.23 14.54 5.43
CA ALA A 43 1.31 13.45 5.19
C ALA A 43 2.04 12.15 4.81
N ILE A 44 3.10 12.23 3.99
CA ILE A 44 3.93 11.07 3.63
C ILE A 44 4.60 10.48 4.88
N GLU A 45 5.23 11.29 5.73
CA GLU A 45 5.85 10.81 6.98
C GLU A 45 4.84 10.19 7.94
N ALA A 46 3.65 10.77 8.06
CA ALA A 46 2.57 10.23 8.87
C ALA A 46 2.07 8.89 8.32
N ALA A 47 1.98 8.75 6.99
CA ALA A 47 1.46 7.56 6.31
C ALA A 47 2.44 6.39 6.30
N LEU A 48 3.75 6.62 6.34
CA LEU A 48 4.76 5.55 6.32
C LEU A 48 4.69 4.67 7.57
N PRO A 49 4.77 3.33 7.42
CA PRO A 49 4.85 2.44 8.57
C PRO A 49 6.19 2.66 9.28
N ARG A 50 6.24 2.44 10.59
CA ARG A 50 7.41 2.87 11.39
C ARG A 50 8.66 2.04 11.12
N ASP A 51 8.47 0.81 10.64
CA ASP A 51 9.53 -0.04 10.11
C ASP A 51 9.98 0.33 8.68
N ALA A 52 9.36 1.33 8.04
CA ALA A 52 9.88 1.95 6.81
C ALA A 52 11.11 2.81 7.02
N PHE A 53 11.41 3.19 8.26
CA PHE A 53 12.55 4.03 8.57
C PHE A 53 13.75 3.19 9.02
N ARG A 54 14.93 3.58 8.54
CA ARG A 54 16.19 2.92 8.87
C ARG A 54 16.40 2.87 10.37
N HIS A 55 16.78 1.70 10.87
CA HIS A 55 16.99 1.51 12.30
C HIS A 55 18.01 2.52 12.84
N ASN A 56 17.67 3.20 13.95
CA ASN A 56 18.45 4.28 14.57
C ASN A 56 18.70 5.53 13.70
N LYS A 57 18.02 5.70 12.57
CA LYS A 57 18.13 6.90 11.72
C LYS A 57 16.96 7.86 11.90
N TRP A 58 15.74 7.38 12.08
CA TRP A 58 14.56 8.22 12.36
C TRP A 58 14.25 8.26 13.86
N THR A 59 15.08 8.99 14.60
CA THR A 59 14.94 9.11 16.07
C THR A 59 13.84 10.11 16.44
N PRO A 60 13.31 10.07 17.68
CA PRO A 60 12.28 11.02 18.14
C PRO A 60 12.74 12.48 18.01
N ALA A 61 14.01 12.73 18.35
CA ALA A 61 14.63 14.04 18.24
C ALA A 61 14.74 14.50 16.78
N LEU A 62 15.10 13.59 15.86
CA LEU A 62 15.16 13.92 14.44
C LEU A 62 13.77 14.17 13.86
N ARG A 63 12.78 13.32 14.16
CA ARG A 63 11.39 13.49 13.72
C ARG A 63 10.82 14.84 14.16
N THR A 64 11.05 15.22 15.42
CA THR A 64 10.61 16.52 15.96
C THR A 64 11.32 17.68 15.27
N GLY A 65 12.65 17.61 15.12
CA GLY A 65 13.42 18.65 14.45
C GLY A 65 13.08 18.79 12.96
N TRP A 66 12.75 17.67 12.29
CA TRP A 66 12.30 17.66 10.91
C TRP A 66 10.92 18.29 10.75
N ALA A 67 9.98 18.02 11.66
CA ALA A 67 8.67 18.68 11.67
C ALA A 67 8.81 20.20 11.89
N ASP A 68 9.64 20.61 12.85
CA ASP A 68 9.94 22.01 13.14
C ASP A 68 10.52 22.72 11.90
N LEU A 69 11.45 22.07 11.21
CA LEU A 69 12.05 22.54 9.96
C LEU A 69 11.00 22.79 8.87
N ILE A 70 10.01 21.88 8.72
CA ILE A 70 8.95 22.01 7.70
C ILE A 70 7.98 23.12 8.05
N VAL A 71 7.50 23.17 9.31
CA VAL A 71 6.51 24.15 9.75
C VAL A 71 7.06 25.58 9.61
N HIS A 72 8.33 25.78 9.94
CA HIS A 72 9.00 27.08 9.86
C HIS A 72 9.74 27.32 8.54
N ALA A 73 9.58 26.44 7.54
CA ALA A 73 10.23 26.61 6.25
C ALA A 73 9.74 27.89 5.55
N THR A 74 10.68 28.76 5.19
CA THR A 74 10.41 30.02 4.45
C THR A 74 10.98 30.01 3.03
N SER A 75 11.66 28.93 2.63
CA SER A 75 12.31 28.83 1.33
C SER A 75 12.13 27.44 0.68
N SER A 76 12.11 27.41 -0.65
CA SER A 76 12.10 26.16 -1.43
C SER A 76 13.31 25.28 -1.12
N ARG A 77 14.44 25.90 -0.78
CA ARG A 77 15.66 25.21 -0.35
C ARG A 77 15.42 24.41 0.93
N THR A 78 14.79 25.03 1.93
CA THR A 78 14.47 24.37 3.21
C THR A 78 13.53 23.19 3.01
N LEU A 79 12.51 23.32 2.15
CA LEU A 79 11.61 22.20 1.82
C LEU A 79 12.33 21.06 1.10
N LEU A 80 13.22 21.38 0.16
CA LEU A 80 14.02 20.38 -0.53
C LEU A 80 15.03 19.69 0.41
N GLU A 81 15.62 20.42 1.37
CA GLU A 81 16.44 19.85 2.44
C GLU A 81 15.64 18.87 3.29
N ALA A 82 14.45 19.26 3.75
CA ALA A 82 13.57 18.40 4.54
C ALA A 82 13.18 17.12 3.77
N LEU A 83 12.87 17.26 2.48
CA LEU A 83 12.58 16.13 1.59
C LEU A 83 13.77 15.15 1.49
N LEU A 84 14.98 15.67 1.25
CA LEU A 84 16.18 14.85 1.13
C LEU A 84 16.55 14.14 2.44
N VAL A 85 16.28 14.78 3.59
CA VAL A 85 16.43 14.15 4.91
C VAL A 85 15.46 12.98 5.04
N LEU A 86 14.18 13.16 4.70
CA LEU A 86 13.19 12.09 4.73
C LEU A 86 13.62 10.92 3.81
N GLU A 87 13.93 11.22 2.55
CA GLU A 87 14.40 10.24 1.54
C GLU A 87 15.59 9.41 2.05
N ALA A 88 16.59 10.05 2.66
CA ALA A 88 17.79 9.36 3.16
C ALA A 88 17.54 8.44 4.37
N THR A 89 16.41 8.62 5.06
CA THR A 89 16.06 7.88 6.28
C THR A 89 15.14 6.69 6.02
N ILE A 90 14.59 6.56 4.82
CA ILE A 90 13.72 5.44 4.43
C ILE A 90 14.58 4.20 4.11
N GLU A 91 14.12 3.03 4.56
CA GLU A 91 14.72 1.74 4.23
C GLU A 91 14.53 1.43 2.75
N ASN A 92 15.56 0.85 2.13
CA ASN A 92 15.52 0.60 0.68
C ASN A 92 14.41 -0.37 0.26
N GLU A 93 13.92 -1.21 1.18
CA GLU A 93 12.83 -2.16 0.92
C GLU A 93 11.47 -1.49 0.72
N TYR A 94 11.33 -0.21 1.10
CA TYR A 94 10.14 0.61 0.89
C TYR A 94 10.26 1.54 -0.32
N LEU A 95 11.35 1.44 -1.09
CA LEU A 95 11.62 2.28 -2.26
C LEU A 95 11.70 1.44 -3.53
N ASP A 96 11.14 1.96 -4.61
CA ASP A 96 11.31 1.37 -5.94
C ASP A 96 12.80 1.23 -6.32
N PRO A 97 13.27 0.05 -6.78
CA PRO A 97 14.67 -0.17 -7.14
C PRO A 97 15.22 0.74 -8.24
N THR A 98 14.37 1.24 -9.16
CA THR A 98 14.78 2.13 -10.25
C THR A 98 14.92 3.58 -9.76
N PHE A 99 14.14 3.99 -8.75
CA PHE A 99 14.31 5.28 -8.08
C PHE A 99 15.72 5.42 -7.47
N LYS A 100 16.26 4.33 -6.91
CA LYS A 100 17.63 4.25 -6.38
C LYS A 100 18.71 4.47 -7.43
N ALA A 101 18.49 4.04 -8.67
CA ALA A 101 19.46 4.24 -9.75
C ALA A 101 19.54 5.72 -10.17
N GLN A 102 18.47 6.48 -9.96
CA GLN A 102 18.35 7.89 -10.33
C GLN A 102 18.75 8.86 -9.21
N SER A 103 18.70 8.43 -7.93
CA SER A 103 19.00 9.27 -6.75
C SER A 103 20.50 9.58 -6.54
N SER A 104 21.36 9.31 -7.54
CA SER A 104 22.82 9.48 -7.45
C SER A 104 23.30 10.94 -7.56
N LEU A 105 22.38 11.91 -7.69
CA LEU A 105 22.72 13.33 -7.61
C LEU A 105 23.03 13.71 -6.16
N THR A 106 24.26 14.15 -5.91
CA THR A 106 24.68 14.53 -4.55
C THR A 106 23.84 15.72 -4.07
N ILE A 107 23.40 15.71 -2.80
CA ILE A 107 22.63 16.80 -2.15
C ILE A 107 23.20 18.20 -2.47
N LYS A 108 24.54 18.31 -2.51
CA LYS A 108 25.27 19.54 -2.86
C LYS A 108 24.95 20.12 -4.25
N MET A 109 24.51 19.28 -5.20
CA MET A 109 24.12 19.69 -6.55
C MET A 109 22.63 20.09 -6.64
N LEU A 110 21.76 19.52 -5.81
CA LEU A 110 20.31 19.73 -5.87
C LEU A 110 19.87 20.98 -5.10
N LEU A 111 20.47 21.26 -3.95
CA LEU A 111 20.08 22.40 -3.12
C LEU A 111 20.30 23.79 -3.78
N PRO A 112 21.34 24.01 -4.59
CA PRO A 112 21.51 25.28 -5.31
C PRO A 112 20.43 25.56 -6.37
N THR A 113 19.76 24.52 -6.88
CA THR A 113 18.71 24.63 -7.91
C THR A 113 17.29 24.55 -7.32
N ALA A 114 17.17 24.68 -6.00
CA ALA A 114 15.92 24.50 -5.28
C ALA A 114 14.86 25.55 -5.66
N THR A 115 13.79 25.10 -6.28
CA THR A 115 12.58 25.86 -6.58
C THR A 115 11.39 25.08 -6.01
N ILE A 116 10.23 25.72 -5.88
CA ILE A 116 9.02 25.00 -5.48
C ILE A 116 8.63 23.93 -6.50
N ALA A 117 8.84 24.19 -7.79
CA ALA A 117 8.62 23.20 -8.84
C ALA A 117 9.58 21.99 -8.69
N SER A 118 10.87 22.21 -8.44
CA SER A 118 11.81 21.09 -8.27
C SER A 118 11.57 20.31 -6.97
N ALA A 119 11.17 20.98 -5.89
CA ALA A 119 10.74 20.31 -4.66
C ALA A 119 9.47 19.47 -4.89
N ALA A 120 8.44 20.02 -5.54
CA ALA A 120 7.20 19.31 -5.85
C ALA A 120 7.43 18.11 -6.78
N MET A 121 8.24 18.26 -7.83
CA MET A 121 8.58 17.15 -8.74
C MET A 121 9.34 16.03 -8.03
N ARG A 122 10.29 16.37 -7.15
CA ARG A 122 11.02 15.37 -6.37
C ARG A 122 10.11 14.70 -5.35
N LEU A 123 9.18 15.45 -4.74
CA LEU A 123 8.20 14.92 -3.80
C LEU A 123 7.26 13.92 -4.48
N TYR A 124 6.74 14.29 -5.65
CA TYR A 124 5.93 13.40 -6.47
C TYR A 124 6.71 12.13 -6.87
N ALA A 125 7.97 12.26 -7.30
CA ALA A 125 8.79 11.11 -7.67
C ALA A 125 9.10 10.20 -6.47
N LEU A 126 9.31 10.76 -5.28
CA LEU A 126 9.49 10.00 -4.05
C LEU A 126 8.20 9.28 -3.66
N ASP A 127 7.07 9.99 -3.68
CA ASP A 127 5.74 9.44 -3.36
C ASP A 127 5.34 8.29 -4.30
N ASP A 128 5.61 8.40 -5.60
CA ASP A 128 5.38 7.30 -6.57
C ASP A 128 6.32 6.11 -6.34
N ALA A 129 7.50 6.34 -5.76
CA ALA A 129 8.48 5.30 -5.45
C ALA A 129 8.28 4.64 -4.08
N LEU A 130 7.41 5.18 -3.22
CA LEU A 130 7.21 4.72 -1.85
C LEU A 130 6.18 3.59 -1.75
N SER A 131 6.50 2.59 -0.92
CA SER A 131 5.53 1.62 -0.40
C SER A 131 5.04 2.07 0.98
N TYR A 132 3.73 2.28 1.14
CA TYR A 132 3.11 2.67 2.43
C TYR A 132 2.68 1.49 3.31
N PHE A 133 3.03 0.28 2.89
CA PHE A 133 2.76 -0.95 3.61
C PHE A 133 4.07 -1.66 3.85
N LYS A 134 4.21 -2.28 5.03
CA LYS A 134 5.24 -3.28 5.26
C LYS A 134 5.14 -4.26 4.09
N PRO A 135 6.18 -4.41 3.25
CA PRO A 135 6.11 -5.32 2.13
C PRO A 135 6.00 -6.74 2.69
N GLN A 136 4.78 -7.17 2.99
CA GLN A 136 4.47 -8.59 3.13
C GLN A 136 4.74 -9.15 1.74
N SER A 137 5.90 -9.80 1.62
CA SER A 137 6.52 -10.27 0.38
C SER A 137 6.93 -9.17 -0.62
N SER A 138 8.10 -8.54 -0.41
CA SER A 138 8.80 -7.88 -1.52
C SER A 138 9.00 -8.92 -2.63
N ILE A 139 8.40 -8.69 -3.80
CA ILE A 139 8.59 -9.54 -4.98
C ILE A 139 10.08 -9.65 -5.23
N SER A 140 10.62 -10.87 -5.15
CA SER A 140 12.06 -11.04 -5.22
C SER A 140 12.60 -10.57 -6.59
N PRO A 141 13.87 -10.09 -6.67
CA PRO A 141 14.46 -9.71 -7.96
C PRO A 141 14.50 -10.84 -8.99
N ALA A 142 14.49 -12.10 -8.53
CA ALA A 142 14.38 -13.27 -9.40
C ALA A 142 12.96 -13.39 -9.97
N LEU A 143 11.94 -13.19 -9.13
CA LEU A 143 10.54 -13.23 -9.53
C LEU A 143 10.18 -12.12 -10.53
N LEU A 144 10.75 -10.92 -10.39
CA LEU A 144 10.58 -9.83 -11.37
C LEU A 144 11.10 -10.16 -12.78
N LYS A 145 11.94 -11.18 -12.92
CA LYS A 145 12.46 -11.65 -14.22
C LYS A 145 11.65 -12.82 -14.78
N ASP A 146 10.66 -13.32 -14.05
CA ASP A 146 9.82 -14.42 -14.49
C ASP A 146 8.92 -13.94 -15.64
N PRO A 147 8.98 -14.57 -16.83
CA PRO A 147 8.18 -14.16 -17.98
C PRO A 147 6.68 -14.29 -17.73
N THR A 148 6.26 -15.14 -16.80
CA THR A 148 4.84 -15.37 -16.45
C THR A 148 4.32 -14.42 -15.37
N LEU A 149 5.18 -13.61 -14.74
CA LEU A 149 4.77 -12.77 -13.61
C LEU A 149 3.64 -11.81 -13.98
N LYS A 150 3.71 -11.19 -15.16
CA LYS A 150 2.68 -10.28 -15.66
C LYS A 150 1.32 -10.99 -15.77
N ASP A 151 1.30 -12.19 -16.34
CA ASP A 151 0.08 -12.95 -16.55
C ASP A 151 -0.52 -13.46 -15.23
N ARG A 152 0.32 -13.81 -14.26
CA ARG A 152 -0.14 -14.15 -12.89
C ARG A 152 -0.75 -12.93 -12.18
N PHE A 153 -0.21 -11.73 -12.38
CA PHE A 153 -0.85 -10.50 -11.89
C PHE A 153 -2.19 -10.23 -12.55
N ILE A 154 -2.30 -10.46 -13.86
CA ILE A 154 -3.57 -10.37 -14.59
C ILE A 154 -4.58 -11.36 -13.99
N ALA A 155 -4.16 -12.59 -13.71
CA ALA A 155 -5.02 -13.60 -13.06
C ALA A 155 -5.51 -13.11 -11.68
N VAL A 156 -4.63 -12.54 -10.84
CA VAL A 156 -5.03 -11.95 -9.54
C VAL A 156 -6.11 -10.87 -9.73
N LEU A 157 -5.90 -9.93 -10.66
CA LEU A 157 -6.85 -8.84 -10.92
C LEU A 157 -8.20 -9.36 -11.45
N GLN A 158 -8.16 -10.34 -12.35
CA GLN A 158 -9.37 -10.97 -12.89
C GLN A 158 -10.14 -11.72 -11.81
N THR A 159 -9.47 -12.53 -10.99
CA THR A 159 -10.10 -13.23 -9.85
C THR A 159 -10.72 -12.24 -8.86
N LEU A 160 -10.08 -11.11 -8.56
CA LEU A 160 -10.70 -10.08 -7.71
C LEU A 160 -11.97 -9.50 -8.33
N GLN A 161 -11.99 -9.26 -9.65
CA GLN A 161 -13.18 -8.73 -10.33
C GLN A 161 -14.38 -9.70 -10.29
N THR A 162 -14.16 -11.00 -10.16
CA THR A 162 -15.26 -11.98 -10.04
C THR A 162 -15.89 -12.02 -8.64
N LYS A 163 -15.23 -11.45 -7.61
CA LYS A 163 -15.74 -11.39 -6.23
C LYS A 163 -16.79 -10.28 -6.04
N ALA A 164 -17.90 -10.38 -6.77
CA ALA A 164 -18.94 -9.34 -6.83
C ALA A 164 -19.45 -8.87 -5.46
N ALA A 165 -19.56 -9.78 -4.48
CA ALA A 165 -20.00 -9.47 -3.11
C ALA A 165 -19.09 -8.47 -2.37
N VAL A 166 -17.84 -8.33 -2.81
CA VAL A 166 -16.82 -7.50 -2.15
C VAL A 166 -16.27 -6.43 -3.09
N ALA A 167 -16.01 -6.78 -4.34
CA ALA A 167 -15.32 -5.95 -5.31
C ALA A 167 -16.23 -4.89 -5.97
N ALA A 168 -17.57 -5.06 -5.94
CA ALA A 168 -18.49 -4.22 -6.71
C ALA A 168 -18.26 -2.70 -6.59
N PRO A 169 -18.03 -2.11 -5.41
CA PRO A 169 -17.76 -0.67 -5.27
C PRO A 169 -16.42 -0.20 -5.85
N PHE A 170 -15.50 -1.15 -6.10
CA PHE A 170 -14.11 -0.90 -6.48
C PHE A 170 -13.80 -1.33 -7.92
N LEU A 171 -14.83 -1.76 -8.68
CA LEU A 171 -14.65 -2.24 -10.05
C LEU A 171 -14.35 -1.11 -11.04
N LYS A 172 -14.89 0.10 -10.82
CA LYS A 172 -14.81 1.22 -11.77
C LYS A 172 -14.36 2.51 -11.06
N PRO A 173 -13.86 3.50 -11.81
CA PRO A 173 -13.53 4.81 -11.24
C PRO A 173 -14.74 5.43 -10.54
N VAL A 174 -14.49 6.07 -9.38
CA VAL A 174 -15.53 6.83 -8.67
C VAL A 174 -15.95 8.04 -9.52
N ASP A 175 -17.26 8.20 -9.72
CA ASP A 175 -17.83 9.28 -10.51
C ASP A 175 -17.74 10.62 -9.75
N PRO A 176 -17.02 11.62 -10.27
CA PRO A 176 -16.91 12.94 -9.65
C PRO A 176 -18.23 13.73 -9.64
N ASP A 177 -19.17 13.43 -10.53
CA ASP A 177 -20.47 14.10 -10.57
C ASP A 177 -21.37 13.57 -9.44
N GLU A 178 -21.25 12.28 -9.11
CA GLU A 178 -21.90 11.66 -7.95
C GLU A 178 -21.21 12.04 -6.63
N PHE A 179 -19.88 12.17 -6.62
CA PHE A 179 -19.08 12.54 -5.46
C PHE A 179 -18.20 13.78 -5.71
N PRO A 180 -18.77 15.00 -5.70
CA PRO A 180 -18.05 16.23 -6.07
C PRO A 180 -16.83 16.57 -5.19
N THR A 181 -16.81 16.10 -3.94
CA THR A 181 -15.70 16.33 -3.00
C THR A 181 -14.59 15.29 -3.12
N TYR A 182 -14.79 14.20 -3.87
CA TYR A 182 -13.88 13.06 -3.89
C TYR A 182 -12.46 13.45 -4.29
N ARG A 183 -12.31 14.19 -5.40
CA ARG A 183 -10.99 14.64 -5.90
C ARG A 183 -10.27 15.63 -4.98
N ARG A 184 -10.95 16.22 -4.01
CA ARG A 184 -10.31 17.10 -3.00
C ARG A 184 -9.69 16.31 -1.86
N ILE A 185 -10.18 15.10 -1.61
CA ILE A 185 -9.76 14.24 -0.49
C ILE A 185 -8.83 13.13 -1.00
N VAL A 186 -9.14 12.57 -2.17
CA VAL A 186 -8.43 11.45 -2.78
C VAL A 186 -7.51 11.96 -3.90
N PRO A 187 -6.18 12.02 -3.69
CA PRO A 187 -5.23 12.57 -4.65
C PRO A 187 -4.97 11.63 -5.83
N HIS A 188 -5.00 10.32 -5.60
CA HIS A 188 -4.66 9.30 -6.59
C HIS A 188 -5.77 8.24 -6.68
N PRO A 189 -6.90 8.52 -7.35
CA PRO A 189 -7.97 7.55 -7.55
C PRO A 189 -7.47 6.27 -8.20
N MET A 190 -7.98 5.12 -7.76
CA MET A 190 -7.67 3.80 -8.32
C MET A 190 -8.87 2.87 -8.22
N ASP A 191 -8.97 1.94 -9.16
CA ASP A 191 -10.02 0.91 -9.26
C ASP A 191 -9.51 -0.30 -10.05
N LEU A 192 -10.17 -1.45 -9.89
CA LEU A 192 -9.73 -2.72 -10.47
C LEU A 192 -9.74 -2.71 -12.00
N HIS A 193 -10.68 -2.03 -12.65
CA HIS A 193 -10.73 -1.96 -14.11
C HIS A 193 -9.58 -1.15 -14.67
N THR A 194 -9.30 0.03 -14.12
CA THR A 194 -8.15 0.85 -14.49
C THR A 194 -6.84 0.09 -14.31
N MET A 195 -6.69 -0.66 -13.20
CA MET A 195 -5.49 -1.47 -12.97
C MET A 195 -5.33 -2.58 -14.02
N LEU A 196 -6.41 -3.32 -14.33
CA LEU A 196 -6.38 -4.39 -15.33
C LEU A 196 -6.04 -3.83 -16.72
N GLN A 197 -6.65 -2.70 -17.08
CA GLN A 197 -6.34 -2.04 -18.35
C GLN A 197 -4.87 -1.61 -18.42
N ARG A 198 -4.34 -0.98 -17.35
CA ARG A 198 -2.92 -0.56 -17.30
C ARG A 198 -1.95 -1.72 -17.47
N VAL A 199 -2.22 -2.90 -16.88
CA VAL A 199 -1.33 -4.06 -17.07
C VAL A 199 -1.43 -4.63 -18.47
N GLN A 200 -2.63 -4.67 -19.07
CA GLN A 200 -2.83 -5.12 -20.45
C GLN A 200 -2.15 -4.17 -21.46
N ASP A 201 -2.26 -2.86 -21.24
CA ASP A 201 -1.66 -1.81 -22.06
C ASP A 201 -0.13 -1.67 -21.87
N GLY A 202 0.47 -2.48 -20.98
CA GLY A 202 1.92 -2.53 -20.76
C GLY A 202 2.48 -1.41 -19.85
N VAL A 203 1.62 -0.65 -19.17
CA VAL A 203 2.03 0.44 -18.25
C VAL A 203 2.92 -0.08 -17.11
N TYR A 204 2.74 -1.34 -16.70
CA TYR A 204 3.53 -1.96 -15.63
C TYR A 204 4.71 -2.81 -16.12
N ASP A 205 5.00 -2.92 -17.42
CA ASP A 205 5.96 -3.91 -17.94
C ASP A 205 7.37 -3.77 -17.34
N SER A 206 7.79 -2.55 -16.98
CA SER A 206 9.06 -2.27 -16.30
C SER A 206 8.94 -2.05 -14.79
N ARG A 207 7.72 -2.14 -14.24
CA ARG A 207 7.37 -1.78 -12.85
C ARG A 207 6.27 -2.67 -12.26
N LEU A 208 6.33 -3.98 -12.50
CA LEU A 208 5.33 -4.94 -11.99
C LEU A 208 5.19 -4.90 -10.46
N GLN A 209 6.26 -4.55 -9.75
CA GLN A 209 6.25 -4.30 -8.31
C GLN A 209 5.33 -3.15 -7.86
N HIS A 210 4.85 -2.30 -8.78
CA HIS A 210 3.93 -1.21 -8.47
C HIS A 210 2.46 -1.64 -8.51
N ILE A 211 2.13 -2.84 -8.99
CA ILE A 211 0.74 -3.34 -8.98
C ILE A 211 0.21 -3.45 -7.54
N PRO A 212 0.93 -4.04 -6.56
CA PRO A 212 0.49 -4.03 -5.16
C PRO A 212 0.32 -2.62 -4.56
N ILE A 213 1.13 -1.65 -5.02
CA ILE A 213 1.02 -0.25 -4.58
C ILE A 213 -0.28 0.36 -5.07
N ASP A 214 -0.57 0.26 -6.38
CA ASP A 214 -1.84 0.76 -6.94
C ASP A 214 -3.05 0.02 -6.37
N MET A 215 -2.95 -1.29 -6.15
CA MET A 215 -3.99 -2.06 -5.47
C MET A 215 -4.27 -1.47 -4.08
N SER A 216 -3.22 -1.10 -3.35
CA SER A 216 -3.37 -0.54 -2.02
C SER A 216 -4.03 0.82 -1.96
N ARG A 217 -3.92 1.60 -3.04
CA ARG A 217 -4.63 2.88 -3.19
C ARG A 217 -6.15 2.69 -3.13
N ILE A 218 -6.68 1.55 -3.57
CA ILE A 218 -8.13 1.29 -3.53
C ILE A 218 -8.66 1.37 -2.10
N TRP A 219 -8.06 0.64 -1.16
CA TRP A 219 -8.53 0.66 0.23
C TRP A 219 -8.08 1.90 1.01
N THR A 220 -6.89 2.46 0.76
CA THR A 220 -6.48 3.70 1.45
C THR A 220 -7.35 4.87 1.06
N ASN A 221 -7.67 5.01 -0.23
CA ASN A 221 -8.62 6.03 -0.70
C ASN A 221 -10.01 5.80 -0.12
N CYS A 222 -10.45 4.54 -0.06
CA CYS A 222 -11.70 4.18 0.57
C CYS A 222 -11.74 4.64 2.03
N PHE A 223 -10.70 4.38 2.83
CA PHE A 223 -10.63 4.79 4.24
C PHE A 223 -10.39 6.29 4.44
N ALA A 224 -9.79 6.98 3.47
CA ALA A 224 -9.58 8.41 3.54
C ALA A 224 -10.88 9.18 3.26
N PHE A 225 -11.66 8.71 2.29
CA PHE A 225 -12.93 9.34 1.91
C PHE A 225 -14.10 8.90 2.80
N ASN A 226 -14.11 7.63 3.21
CA ASN A 226 -15.16 7.03 4.03
C ASN A 226 -14.68 6.84 5.47
N SER A 227 -15.60 6.87 6.43
CA SER A 227 -15.29 6.44 7.80
C SER A 227 -14.86 4.98 7.82
N VAL A 228 -13.89 4.61 8.65
CA VAL A 228 -13.46 3.21 8.81
C VAL A 228 -14.60 2.31 9.30
N GLN A 229 -15.66 2.84 9.93
CA GLN A 229 -16.83 2.06 10.34
C GLN A 229 -17.87 1.88 9.23
N ALA A 230 -17.67 2.48 8.04
CA ALA A 230 -18.61 2.35 6.93
C ALA A 230 -18.60 0.93 6.34
N GLU A 231 -19.76 0.48 5.84
CA GLU A 231 -19.91 -0.82 5.16
C GLU A 231 -18.91 -0.99 4.01
N ILE A 232 -18.73 0.04 3.18
CA ILE A 232 -17.74 0.02 2.09
C ILE A 232 -16.30 -0.16 2.59
N SER A 233 -15.97 0.33 3.80
CA SER A 233 -14.67 0.08 4.41
C SER A 233 -14.51 -1.36 4.88
N THR A 234 -15.58 -2.01 5.34
CA THR A 234 -15.59 -3.46 5.60
C THR A 234 -15.35 -4.25 4.33
N LEU A 235 -15.99 -3.89 3.22
CA LEU A 235 -15.73 -4.50 1.91
C LEU A 235 -14.28 -4.29 1.46
N ALA A 236 -13.72 -3.08 1.65
CA ALA A 236 -12.32 -2.81 1.31
C ALA A 236 -11.32 -3.67 2.11
N ARG A 237 -11.59 -3.93 3.40
CA ARG A 237 -10.77 -4.86 4.21
C ARG A 237 -10.85 -6.30 3.69
N ARG A 238 -12.05 -6.77 3.37
CA ARG A 238 -12.25 -8.10 2.77
C ARG A 238 -11.52 -8.20 1.44
N LEU A 239 -11.65 -7.19 0.56
CA LEU A 239 -10.94 -7.15 -0.72
C LEU A 239 -9.43 -7.23 -0.54
N ARG A 240 -8.89 -6.48 0.43
CA ARG A 240 -7.46 -6.52 0.78
C ARG A 240 -7.01 -7.92 1.20
N SER A 241 -7.80 -8.59 2.04
CA SER A 241 -7.47 -9.94 2.53
C SER A 241 -7.51 -10.99 1.41
N ILE A 242 -8.49 -10.91 0.51
CA ILE A 242 -8.55 -11.74 -0.71
C ILE A 242 -7.32 -11.48 -1.59
N PHE A 243 -7.00 -10.21 -1.85
CA PHE A 243 -5.82 -9.84 -2.65
C PHE A 243 -4.53 -10.38 -2.04
N GLN A 244 -4.33 -10.26 -0.72
CA GLN A 244 -3.13 -10.77 -0.04
C GLN A 244 -3.00 -12.29 -0.18
N ARG A 245 -4.11 -13.03 -0.07
CA ARG A 245 -4.11 -14.47 -0.33
C ARG A 245 -3.72 -14.79 -1.78
N LEU A 246 -4.35 -14.14 -2.75
CA LEU A 246 -4.09 -14.38 -4.17
C LEU A 246 -2.65 -14.01 -4.55
N MET A 247 -2.13 -12.90 -4.02
CA MET A 247 -0.71 -12.54 -4.17
C MET A 247 0.21 -13.63 -3.65
N GLU A 248 -0.07 -14.14 -2.46
CA GLU A 248 0.74 -15.20 -1.88
C GLU A 248 0.71 -16.47 -2.73
N GLU A 249 -0.47 -16.90 -3.16
CA GLU A 249 -0.66 -18.18 -3.88
C GLU A 249 -0.24 -18.11 -5.34
N TYR A 250 -0.59 -17.04 -6.04
CA TYR A 250 -0.42 -16.93 -7.49
C TYR A 250 0.89 -16.25 -7.86
N VAL A 251 1.48 -15.46 -6.96
CA VAL A 251 2.69 -14.67 -7.26
C VAL A 251 3.88 -15.14 -6.44
N VAL A 252 3.75 -15.23 -5.13
CA VAL A 252 4.90 -15.43 -4.22
C VAL A 252 5.29 -16.89 -4.08
N LEU A 253 4.33 -17.78 -3.86
CA LEU A 253 4.56 -19.21 -3.64
C LEU A 253 4.45 -20.04 -4.92
N ALA A 254 3.88 -19.47 -5.98
CA ALA A 254 3.83 -20.11 -7.29
C ALA A 254 5.26 -20.31 -7.84
N PRO A 255 5.63 -21.52 -8.29
CA PRO A 255 6.91 -21.78 -8.93
C PRO A 255 7.21 -20.82 -10.09
N ALA A 256 8.49 -20.66 -10.41
CA ALA A 256 8.90 -19.84 -11.54
C ALA A 256 8.38 -20.44 -12.86
N GLY A 257 7.80 -19.61 -13.72
CA GLY A 257 7.24 -20.02 -15.00
C GLY A 257 5.85 -20.67 -14.93
N THR A 258 5.17 -20.62 -13.78
CA THR A 258 3.78 -21.09 -13.67
C THR A 258 2.85 -20.24 -14.54
N LEU A 259 2.17 -20.89 -15.48
CA LEU A 259 1.17 -20.24 -16.34
C LEU A 259 -0.15 -20.03 -15.58
N PRO A 260 -0.99 -19.06 -15.99
CA PRO A 260 -2.28 -18.81 -15.33
C PRO A 260 -3.20 -20.04 -15.24
N GLU A 261 -3.19 -20.90 -16.26
CA GLU A 261 -3.96 -22.16 -16.30
C GLU A 261 -3.47 -23.22 -15.30
N ASP A 262 -2.23 -23.11 -14.84
CA ASP A 262 -1.61 -24.02 -13.86
C ASP A 262 -1.74 -23.50 -12.42
N LEU A 263 -2.30 -22.30 -12.24
CA LEU A 263 -2.55 -21.75 -10.90
C LEU A 263 -3.60 -22.59 -10.17
N ILE A 264 -3.49 -22.62 -8.84
CA ILE A 264 -4.52 -23.25 -8.02
C ILE A 264 -5.86 -22.56 -8.29
N CYS A 265 -6.90 -23.33 -8.58
CA CYS A 265 -8.25 -22.81 -8.74
C CYS A 265 -8.69 -22.14 -7.45
N ASP A 266 -9.30 -20.95 -7.55
CA ASP A 266 -9.72 -20.16 -6.39
C ASP A 266 -10.82 -20.86 -5.57
N ASP A 267 -11.60 -21.73 -6.22
CA ASP A 267 -12.64 -22.54 -5.59
C ASP A 267 -12.10 -23.89 -5.05
N ALA A 268 -10.84 -24.23 -5.31
CA ALA A 268 -10.23 -25.45 -4.78
C ALA A 268 -9.92 -25.30 -3.29
N CYS A 269 -10.08 -26.40 -2.54
CA CYS A 269 -9.71 -26.42 -1.13
C CYS A 269 -8.23 -26.06 -0.95
N ARG A 270 -7.95 -25.02 -0.16
CA ARG A 270 -6.61 -24.48 0.06
C ARG A 270 -5.62 -25.48 0.69
N VAL A 271 -6.12 -26.53 1.34
CA VAL A 271 -5.31 -27.57 2.00
C VAL A 271 -4.98 -28.72 1.06
N CYS A 272 -6.00 -29.39 0.51
CA CYS A 272 -5.81 -30.59 -0.31
C CYS A 272 -5.74 -30.30 -1.82
N ARG A 273 -6.05 -29.06 -2.22
CA ARG A 273 -6.09 -28.57 -3.62
C ARG A 273 -7.13 -29.26 -4.52
N ALA A 274 -8.09 -29.96 -3.93
CA ALA A 274 -9.18 -30.61 -4.66
C ALA A 274 -10.43 -29.74 -4.69
N GLU A 275 -11.13 -29.76 -5.83
CA GLU A 275 -12.44 -29.14 -6.04
C GLU A 275 -13.61 -30.11 -5.74
N ALA A 276 -13.31 -31.41 -5.54
CA ALA A 276 -14.32 -32.41 -5.24
C ALA A 276 -15.02 -32.13 -3.90
N GLN A 277 -16.25 -32.64 -3.72
CA GLN A 277 -17.02 -32.52 -2.47
C GLN A 277 -17.43 -31.08 -2.11
N GLU A 278 -17.87 -30.32 -3.11
CA GLU A 278 -18.34 -28.93 -2.98
C GLU A 278 -19.36 -28.72 -1.84
N HIS A 279 -20.28 -29.68 -1.64
CA HIS A 279 -21.31 -29.62 -0.57
C HIS A 279 -20.75 -29.62 0.86
N ALA A 280 -19.47 -29.96 1.04
CA ALA A 280 -18.77 -29.94 2.32
C ALA A 280 -17.72 -28.82 2.41
N MET A 281 -17.74 -27.88 1.46
CA MET A 281 -16.82 -26.75 1.44
C MET A 281 -17.42 -25.50 2.11
N LEU A 282 -16.54 -24.71 2.71
CA LEU A 282 -16.84 -23.39 3.26
C LEU A 282 -15.75 -22.40 2.88
N LEU A 283 -16.12 -21.12 2.84
CA LEU A 283 -15.20 -20.01 2.59
C LEU A 283 -14.81 -19.35 3.91
N CYS A 284 -13.56 -18.90 4.00
CA CYS A 284 -13.12 -18.01 5.08
C CYS A 284 -13.77 -16.63 4.92
N ASP A 285 -14.45 -16.11 5.95
CA ASP A 285 -15.15 -14.82 5.90
C ASP A 285 -14.23 -13.61 5.73
N SER A 286 -12.91 -13.78 5.90
CA SER A 286 -11.92 -12.72 5.67
C SER A 286 -11.31 -12.78 4.26
N CYS A 287 -10.70 -13.90 3.86
CA CYS A 287 -9.93 -13.99 2.62
C CYS A 287 -10.61 -14.76 1.49
N ASP A 288 -11.84 -15.25 1.68
CA ASP A 288 -12.61 -16.10 0.73
C ASP A 288 -11.87 -17.37 0.27
N ALA A 289 -10.85 -17.83 1.01
CA ALA A 289 -10.23 -19.12 0.74
C ALA A 289 -11.24 -20.26 0.94
N ALA A 290 -11.34 -21.16 -0.04
CA ALA A 290 -12.14 -22.38 0.08
C ALA A 290 -11.43 -23.45 0.91
N TYR A 291 -12.18 -24.16 1.73
CA TYR A 291 -11.73 -25.30 2.50
C TYR A 291 -12.81 -26.38 2.50
N HIS A 292 -12.43 -27.66 2.55
CA HIS A 292 -13.33 -28.67 3.11
C HIS A 292 -13.41 -28.49 4.62
N SER A 293 -14.60 -28.67 5.20
CA SER A 293 -14.82 -28.65 6.66
C SER A 293 -13.75 -29.46 7.41
N LEU A 294 -13.54 -30.72 7.01
CA LEU A 294 -12.53 -31.59 7.62
C LEU A 294 -11.09 -31.10 7.41
N CYS A 295 -10.76 -30.54 6.23
CA CYS A 295 -9.45 -29.95 5.98
C CYS A 295 -9.20 -28.69 6.82
N ALA A 296 -10.26 -27.98 7.18
CA ALA A 296 -10.22 -26.87 8.13
C ALA A 296 -10.20 -27.33 9.61
N GLY A 297 -10.25 -28.65 9.86
CA GLY A 297 -10.30 -29.21 11.22
C GLY A 297 -11.66 -29.02 11.89
N LEU A 298 -12.73 -28.98 11.11
CA LEU A 298 -14.10 -28.80 11.58
C LEU A 298 -14.91 -30.09 11.37
N ASP A 299 -15.61 -30.51 12.40
CA ASP A 299 -16.54 -31.65 12.33
C ASP A 299 -17.87 -31.28 11.65
N GLU A 300 -18.28 -30.01 11.78
CA GLU A 300 -19.51 -29.46 11.20
C GLU A 300 -19.27 -28.04 10.63
N VAL A 301 -20.11 -27.63 9.69
CA VAL A 301 -20.06 -26.27 9.12
C VAL A 301 -20.55 -25.25 10.16
N PRO A 302 -19.76 -24.21 10.51
CA PRO A 302 -20.15 -23.21 11.49
C PRO A 302 -21.37 -22.39 11.05
N THR A 303 -22.21 -21.99 12.01
CA THR A 303 -23.38 -21.11 11.76
C THR A 303 -23.08 -19.62 11.85
N ALA A 304 -21.91 -19.27 12.38
CA ALA A 304 -21.41 -17.90 12.49
C ALA A 304 -20.15 -17.72 11.65
N ASN A 305 -19.64 -16.48 11.57
CA ASN A 305 -18.44 -16.18 10.80
C ASN A 305 -17.27 -17.09 11.21
N TRP A 306 -16.66 -17.71 10.21
CA TRP A 306 -15.50 -18.57 10.36
C TRP A 306 -14.28 -17.95 9.67
N TYR A 307 -13.14 -18.02 10.35
CA TYR A 307 -11.87 -17.50 9.87
C TYR A 307 -10.85 -18.61 9.87
N CYS A 308 -10.15 -18.81 8.74
CA CYS A 308 -9.08 -19.79 8.67
C CYS A 308 -7.92 -19.44 9.59
N THR A 309 -7.09 -20.43 9.94
CA THR A 309 -5.94 -20.29 10.85
C THR A 309 -5.06 -19.09 10.51
N ARG A 310 -4.80 -18.85 9.21
CA ARG A 310 -3.96 -17.73 8.77
C ARG A 310 -4.59 -16.37 9.03
N CYS A 311 -5.91 -16.22 8.84
CA CYS A 311 -6.64 -14.99 9.15
C CYS A 311 -6.83 -14.80 10.66
N VAL A 312 -6.82 -15.88 11.46
CA VAL A 312 -6.83 -15.79 12.92
C VAL A 312 -5.47 -15.34 13.46
N GLU A 313 -4.38 -15.87 12.92
CA GLU A 313 -3.01 -15.55 13.33
C GLU A 313 -2.52 -14.17 12.84
N ASN A 314 -3.18 -13.59 11.84
CA ASN A 314 -2.86 -12.28 11.30
C ASN A 314 -4.06 -11.32 11.44
N PRO A 315 -4.19 -10.62 12.58
CA PRO A 315 -5.32 -9.73 12.86
C PRO A 315 -5.44 -8.58 11.87
N GLU A 316 -4.35 -8.22 11.18
CA GLU A 316 -4.38 -7.20 10.13
C GLU A 316 -5.19 -7.66 8.89
N LEU A 317 -5.49 -8.96 8.77
CA LEU A 317 -6.37 -9.52 7.74
C LEU A 317 -7.86 -9.53 8.16
N LYS A 318 -8.18 -9.24 9.43
CA LYS A 318 -9.55 -9.16 9.96
C LYS A 318 -10.14 -7.75 9.88
#